data_AF-A0A955VVM1-F1
#
_entry.id   AF-A0A955VVM1-F1
#
_cell.length_a   1.000
_cell.length_b   1.000
_cell.length_c   1.000
_cell.angle_alpha   90.00
_cell.angle_beta   90.00
_cell.angle_gamma   90.00
#
_symmetry.space_group_name_H-M   'P 1'
#
loop_
_entity.id
_entity.type
_entity.pdbx_description
1 polymer ?
#
loop_
_entity_poly.entity_id
_entity_poly.type
_entity_poly.pdbx_seq_one_letter_code
_entity_poly.pdbx_strand_id
1 'polypeptide(L)'
;MRVDSSGGEPALTLASGSPRRRAFMEGAGVPVHLRPVDVSEVPRPGEAPLAFACRMAEEKALAGLAAVPALPWALGCDTVVALGSRIFGKPADADEATAMLRDLAGQTHHVITAWALQAQDGRSLVGETTTAVTFRPLDAAEIAAYVATGDPLDKAGAYGIQSGAGPFVVGVEGSYDGVVGLPLAEVCEALEAAGILAFPFGFMPRLARLRGQIAAASVAAGRAPDAVTLVGVSKSQPIEKLVEARRRGLTPLGESYVQEWREKVEALGSQAPAWHFIGRVQRNKARFIAEHADRVHAVESVRAAEALGRAAADAGRVLPILLQVDLADEATKGGVTPAEAPAAVEALHG
;
A
#
# COMPACT_ATOMS: atom_id res chain seq x y z
N MET A 1 6.63 25.66 -16.56
CA MET A 1 5.54 25.12 -17.40
C MET A 1 4.40 24.77 -16.46
N ARG A 2 3.29 25.52 -16.51
CA ARG A 2 2.12 25.30 -15.66
C ARG A 2 1.57 23.91 -15.97
N VAL A 3 1.44 23.06 -14.95
CA VAL A 3 0.69 21.81 -15.05
C VAL A 3 -0.76 22.23 -15.20
N ASP A 4 -1.34 21.93 -16.36
CA ASP A 4 -2.75 22.16 -16.61
C ASP A 4 -3.56 21.32 -15.62
N SER A 5 -4.17 22.00 -14.66
CA SER A 5 -5.15 21.46 -13.73
C SER A 5 -6.51 21.42 -14.42
N SER A 6 -6.62 20.68 -15.53
CA SER A 6 -7.92 20.34 -16.10
C SER A 6 -8.55 19.30 -15.17
N GLY A 7 -9.04 19.75 -14.02
CA GLY A 7 -9.84 18.97 -13.11
C GLY A 7 -11.09 18.51 -13.84
N GLY A 8 -11.15 17.21 -14.14
CA GLY A 8 -12.40 16.60 -14.55
C GLY A 8 -13.46 16.84 -13.47
N GLU A 9 -14.71 17.02 -13.88
CA GLU A 9 -15.82 17.10 -12.92
C GLU A 9 -15.79 15.86 -12.00
N PRO A 10 -15.99 16.04 -10.68
CA PRO A 10 -15.87 14.94 -9.74
C PRO A 10 -16.91 13.87 -10.06
N ALA A 11 -16.49 12.66 -10.40
CA ALA A 11 -17.39 11.52 -10.63
C ALA A 11 -17.79 10.77 -9.35
N LEU A 12 -17.32 11.26 -8.18
CA LEU A 12 -17.43 10.58 -6.90
C LEU A 12 -17.89 11.52 -5.80
N THR A 13 -18.95 11.13 -5.09
CA THR A 13 -19.34 11.74 -3.81
C THR A 13 -18.53 11.12 -2.68
N LEU A 14 -17.84 11.92 -1.87
CA LEU A 14 -17.30 11.48 -0.58
C LEU A 14 -18.35 11.74 0.50
N ALA A 15 -19.01 10.67 0.96
CA ALA A 15 -20.07 10.71 1.96
C ALA A 15 -19.52 10.83 3.39
N SER A 16 -18.64 11.81 3.64
CA SER A 16 -17.97 11.97 4.92
C SER A 16 -17.67 13.42 5.27
N GLY A 17 -17.90 13.77 6.55
CA GLY A 17 -17.45 15.04 7.14
C GLY A 17 -16.03 15.01 7.69
N SER A 18 -15.31 13.87 7.63
CA SER A 18 -13.97 13.75 8.22
C SER A 18 -12.92 14.52 7.42
N PRO A 19 -12.20 15.49 8.02
CA PRO A 19 -11.10 16.18 7.36
C PRO A 19 -9.96 15.23 6.93
N ARG A 20 -9.73 14.17 7.71
CA ARG A 20 -8.69 13.17 7.44
C ARG A 20 -8.96 12.38 6.16
N ARG A 21 -10.21 11.97 5.94
CA ARG A 21 -10.61 11.24 4.72
C ARG A 21 -10.56 12.12 3.49
N ARG A 22 -10.96 13.39 3.61
CA ARG A 22 -10.80 14.38 2.56
C ARG A 22 -9.32 14.55 2.16
N ALA A 23 -8.45 14.75 3.15
CA ALA A 23 -7.01 14.90 2.92
C ALA A 23 -6.40 13.67 2.22
N PHE A 24 -6.86 12.45 2.53
CA PHE A 24 -6.43 11.26 1.81
C PHE A 24 -6.86 11.26 0.34
N MET A 25 -8.11 11.61 0.03
CA MET A 25 -8.60 11.69 -1.35
C MET A 25 -7.87 12.77 -2.15
N GLU A 26 -7.66 13.95 -1.55
CA GLU A 26 -6.90 15.05 -2.13
C GLU A 26 -5.43 14.67 -2.37
N GLY A 27 -4.77 14.05 -1.38
CA GLY A 27 -3.40 13.56 -1.50
C GLY A 27 -3.25 12.45 -2.54
N ALA A 28 -4.32 11.67 -2.79
CA ALA A 28 -4.38 10.69 -3.86
C ALA A 28 -4.72 11.29 -5.24
N GLY A 29 -4.98 12.59 -5.32
CA GLY A 29 -5.38 13.26 -6.55
C GLY A 29 -6.76 12.83 -7.06
N VAL A 30 -7.64 12.34 -6.18
CA VAL A 30 -9.00 11.93 -6.53
C VAL A 30 -9.95 13.12 -6.33
N PRO A 31 -10.49 13.73 -7.40
CA PRO A 31 -11.47 14.79 -7.26
C PRO A 31 -12.78 14.21 -6.71
N VAL A 32 -13.25 14.75 -5.58
CA VAL A 32 -14.49 14.31 -4.92
C VAL A 32 -15.44 15.48 -4.66
N HIS A 33 -16.74 15.21 -4.77
CA HIS A 33 -17.77 16.08 -4.24
C HIS A 33 -18.02 15.74 -2.77
N LEU A 34 -17.74 16.67 -1.89
CA LEU A 34 -17.87 16.47 -0.45
C LEU A 34 -19.32 16.62 -0.03
N ARG A 35 -19.92 15.54 0.47
CA ARG A 35 -21.29 15.54 0.99
C ARG A 35 -21.37 14.75 2.29
N PRO A 36 -21.15 15.38 3.45
CA PRO A 36 -21.47 14.75 4.73
C PRO A 36 -22.95 14.35 4.74
N VAL A 37 -23.23 13.15 5.24
CA VAL A 37 -24.57 12.59 5.34
C VAL A 37 -24.91 12.35 6.81
N ASP A 38 -26.18 12.56 7.14
CA ASP A 38 -26.71 12.33 8.47
C ASP A 38 -27.33 10.92 8.50
N VAL A 39 -26.66 10.01 9.20
CA VAL A 39 -27.03 8.59 9.30
C VAL A 39 -26.94 8.21 10.78
N SER A 40 -27.90 7.43 11.28
CA SER A 40 -27.91 7.03 12.69
C SER A 40 -26.72 6.12 13.03
N GLU A 41 -25.75 6.67 13.76
CA GLU A 41 -24.52 5.94 14.16
C GLU A 41 -24.71 5.14 15.47
N VAL A 42 -25.86 4.48 15.62
CA VAL A 42 -26.17 3.66 16.80
C VAL A 42 -25.96 2.17 16.48
N PRO A 43 -25.10 1.46 17.23
CA PRO A 43 -24.97 0.01 17.09
C PRO A 43 -26.29 -0.71 17.41
N ARG A 44 -26.64 -1.72 16.61
CA ARG A 44 -27.80 -2.56 16.87
C ARG A 44 -27.53 -3.49 18.07
N PRO A 45 -28.55 -3.96 18.80
CA PRO A 45 -28.35 -4.90 19.90
C PRO A 45 -27.58 -6.14 19.45
N GLY A 46 -26.43 -6.41 20.08
CA GLY A 46 -25.56 -7.55 19.77
C GLY A 46 -24.75 -7.43 18.48
N GLU A 47 -24.74 -6.26 17.83
CA GLU A 47 -23.98 -6.04 16.60
C GLU A 47 -22.47 -6.05 16.88
N ALA A 48 -21.74 -6.93 16.18
CA ALA A 48 -20.29 -7.00 16.30
C ALA A 48 -19.63 -5.72 15.73
N PRO A 49 -18.48 -5.26 16.26
CA PRO A 49 -17.80 -4.05 15.79
C PRO A 49 -17.55 -4.00 14.27
N LEU A 50 -17.13 -5.12 13.68
CA LEU A 50 -16.92 -5.23 12.24
C LEU A 50 -18.24 -5.08 11.45
N ALA A 51 -19.29 -5.77 11.90
CA ALA A 51 -20.60 -5.68 11.25
C ALA A 51 -21.16 -4.26 11.32
N PHE A 52 -20.99 -3.58 12.47
CA PHE A 52 -21.35 -2.18 12.65
C PHE A 52 -20.59 -1.28 11.66
N ALA A 53 -19.27 -1.38 11.60
CA ALA A 53 -18.45 -0.56 10.69
C ALA A 53 -18.86 -0.76 9.22
N CYS A 54 -19.00 -2.01 8.77
CA CYS A 54 -19.41 -2.32 7.39
C CYS A 54 -20.79 -1.74 7.07
N ARG A 55 -21.77 -1.96 7.96
CA ARG A 55 -23.12 -1.40 7.79
C ARG A 55 -23.09 0.12 7.70
N MET A 56 -22.37 0.79 8.61
CA MET A 56 -22.28 2.25 8.62
C MET A 56 -21.62 2.78 7.36
N ALA A 57 -20.58 2.11 6.85
CA ALA A 57 -19.94 2.49 5.59
C ALA A 57 -20.92 2.38 4.40
N GLU A 58 -21.69 1.30 4.32
CA GLU A 58 -22.70 1.09 3.29
C GLU A 58 -23.85 2.10 3.38
N GLU A 59 -24.44 2.30 4.57
CA GLU A 59 -25.53 3.24 4.77
C GLU A 59 -25.10 4.68 4.42
N LYS A 60 -23.86 5.07 4.79
CA LYS A 60 -23.27 6.36 4.38
C LYS A 60 -23.10 6.48 2.87
N ALA A 61 -22.59 5.43 2.22
CA ALA A 61 -22.41 5.43 0.77
C ALA A 61 -23.76 5.56 0.04
N LEU A 62 -24.77 4.80 0.46
CA LEU A 62 -26.13 4.86 -0.10
C LEU A 62 -26.78 6.24 0.12
N ALA A 63 -26.67 6.80 1.32
CA ALA A 63 -27.15 8.15 1.61
C ALA A 63 -26.44 9.20 0.74
N GLY A 64 -25.13 9.05 0.52
CA GLY A 64 -24.34 9.94 -0.35
C GLY A 64 -24.77 9.84 -1.80
N LEU A 65 -25.04 8.62 -2.27
CA LEU A 65 -25.51 8.34 -3.64
C LEU A 65 -26.89 8.97 -3.89
N ALA A 66 -27.79 8.85 -2.92
CA ALA A 66 -29.12 9.47 -2.98
C ALA A 66 -29.07 11.01 -2.88
N ALA A 67 -28.13 11.55 -2.10
CA ALA A 67 -28.00 12.99 -1.89
C ALA A 67 -27.43 13.73 -3.12
N VAL A 68 -26.71 13.03 -4.02
CA VAL A 68 -26.10 13.63 -5.21
C VAL A 68 -26.37 12.75 -6.46
N PRO A 69 -27.61 12.70 -6.96
CA PRO A 69 -27.99 11.80 -8.08
C PRO A 69 -27.24 12.06 -9.39
N ALA A 70 -26.71 13.28 -9.55
CA ALA A 70 -25.94 13.66 -10.73
C ALA A 70 -24.57 12.95 -10.81
N LEU A 71 -24.05 12.44 -9.69
CA LEU A 71 -22.78 11.73 -9.66
C LEU A 71 -23.00 10.21 -9.69
N PRO A 72 -22.21 9.48 -10.50
CA PRO A 72 -22.42 8.05 -10.70
C PRO A 72 -22.03 7.19 -9.49
N TRP A 73 -21.21 7.72 -8.58
CA TRP A 73 -20.66 6.96 -7.45
C TRP A 73 -20.67 7.73 -6.13
N ALA A 74 -20.76 7.00 -5.01
CA ALA A 74 -20.55 7.53 -3.68
C ALA A 74 -19.69 6.58 -2.82
N LEU A 75 -18.72 7.16 -2.10
CA LEU A 75 -17.86 6.47 -1.14
C LEU A 75 -18.30 6.81 0.28
N GLY A 76 -18.74 5.80 1.02
CA GLY A 76 -18.97 5.85 2.46
C GLY A 76 -17.86 5.13 3.21
N CYS A 77 -17.50 5.64 4.39
CA CYS A 77 -16.51 5.01 5.24
C CYS A 77 -16.88 5.17 6.72
N ASP A 78 -16.54 4.17 7.52
CA ASP A 78 -16.72 4.19 8.96
C ASP A 78 -15.50 3.63 9.68
N THR A 79 -15.22 4.15 10.87
CA THR A 79 -14.03 3.79 11.65
C THR A 79 -14.44 3.63 13.11
N VAL A 80 -14.20 2.43 13.63
CA VAL A 80 -14.59 2.00 14.96
C VAL A 80 -13.34 1.62 15.74
N VAL A 81 -13.24 2.11 16.98
CA VAL A 81 -12.28 1.59 17.96
C VAL A 81 -13.01 0.56 18.82
N ALA A 82 -12.43 -0.62 19.02
CA ALA A 82 -13.04 -1.69 19.80
C ALA A 82 -12.03 -2.36 20.75
N LEU A 83 -12.47 -2.61 21.98
CA LEU A 83 -11.77 -3.46 22.95
C LEU A 83 -12.67 -4.66 23.25
N GLY A 84 -12.34 -5.83 22.70
CA GLY A 84 -13.24 -6.98 22.68
C GLY A 84 -14.51 -6.67 21.89
N SER A 85 -15.69 -6.86 22.50
CA SER A 85 -16.99 -6.55 21.89
C SER A 85 -17.45 -5.10 22.11
N ARG A 86 -16.75 -4.31 22.92
CA ARG A 86 -17.14 -2.94 23.23
C ARG A 86 -16.66 -1.99 22.14
N ILE A 87 -17.60 -1.27 21.54
CA ILE A 87 -17.36 -0.20 20.56
C ILE A 87 -17.15 1.13 21.30
N PHE A 88 -16.10 1.85 20.93
CA PHE A 88 -15.81 3.19 21.39
C PHE A 88 -16.10 4.19 20.26
N GLY A 89 -17.21 4.90 20.40
CA GLY A 89 -17.57 6.02 19.53
C GLY A 89 -16.76 7.28 19.85
N LYS A 90 -17.26 8.43 19.39
CA LYS A 90 -16.76 9.73 19.83
C LYS A 90 -17.26 9.98 21.26
N PRO A 91 -16.43 10.50 22.16
CA PRO A 91 -16.88 10.86 23.50
C PRO A 91 -17.85 12.06 23.43
N ALA A 92 -18.89 12.04 24.25
CA ALA A 92 -19.84 13.14 24.39
C ALA A 92 -19.23 14.33 25.13
N ASP A 93 -18.31 14.06 26.06
CA ASP A 93 -17.63 15.07 26.88
C ASP A 93 -16.22 14.61 27.32
N ALA A 94 -15.54 15.48 28.08
CA ALA A 94 -14.19 15.26 28.57
C ALA A 94 -14.10 14.11 29.60
N ASP A 95 -15.16 13.86 30.36
CA ASP A 95 -15.20 12.79 31.36
C ASP A 95 -15.30 11.43 30.66
N GLU A 96 -16.15 11.34 29.63
CA GLU A 96 -16.23 10.15 28.79
C GLU A 96 -14.92 9.91 28.03
N ALA A 97 -14.30 10.95 27.47
CA ALA A 97 -12.98 10.85 26.84
C ALA A 97 -11.91 10.29 27.81
N THR A 98 -11.91 10.77 29.05
CA THR A 98 -11.02 10.29 30.11
C THR A 98 -11.27 8.81 30.43
N ALA A 99 -12.53 8.39 30.52
CA ALA A 99 -12.90 7.00 30.77
C ALA A 99 -12.45 6.08 29.61
N MET A 100 -12.70 6.48 28.36
CA MET A 100 -12.24 5.74 27.19
C MET A 100 -10.72 5.56 27.18
N LEU A 101 -9.95 6.62 27.43
CA LEU A 101 -8.49 6.57 27.45
C LEU A 101 -7.95 5.69 28.58
N ARG A 102 -8.61 5.66 29.75
CA ARG A 102 -8.24 4.74 30.84
C ARG A 102 -8.46 3.27 30.47
N ASP A 103 -9.55 2.97 29.77
CA ASP A 103 -9.85 1.61 29.32
C ASP A 103 -8.82 1.11 28.28
N LEU A 104 -8.34 2.00 27.42
CA LEU A 104 -7.37 1.67 26.36
C LEU A 104 -5.90 1.69 26.84
N ALA A 105 -5.60 2.39 27.94
CA ALA A 105 -4.24 2.52 28.45
C ALA A 105 -3.60 1.15 28.75
N GLY A 106 -2.42 0.89 28.17
CA GLY A 106 -1.70 -0.38 28.33
C GLY A 106 -2.34 -1.59 27.64
N GLN A 107 -3.40 -1.40 26.84
CA GLN A 107 -4.09 -2.47 26.14
C GLN A 107 -3.72 -2.51 24.65
N THR A 108 -3.99 -3.65 24.03
CA THR A 108 -4.11 -3.75 22.57
C THR A 108 -5.59 -3.76 22.20
N HIS A 109 -6.02 -2.76 21.43
CA HIS A 109 -7.36 -2.65 20.89
C HIS A 109 -7.36 -2.74 19.37
N HIS A 110 -8.54 -2.92 18.79
CA HIS A 110 -8.71 -3.02 17.34
C HIS A 110 -9.32 -1.74 16.78
N VAL A 111 -8.72 -1.22 15.72
CA VAL A 111 -9.31 -0.17 14.90
C VAL A 111 -9.79 -0.81 13.62
N ILE A 112 -11.09 -0.77 13.41
CA ILE A 112 -11.76 -1.37 12.26
C ILE A 112 -12.24 -0.23 11.38
N THR A 113 -11.77 -0.18 10.14
CA THR A 113 -12.24 0.78 9.15
C THR A 113 -12.82 0.06 7.96
N ALA A 114 -14.11 0.28 7.72
CA ALA A 114 -14.83 -0.24 6.57
C ALA A 114 -15.12 0.87 5.56
N TRP A 115 -15.25 0.49 4.30
CA TRP A 115 -15.60 1.37 3.20
C TRP A 115 -16.57 0.68 2.24
N ALA A 116 -17.42 1.47 1.61
CA ALA A 116 -18.34 1.04 0.58
C ALA A 116 -18.38 2.07 -0.54
N LEU A 117 -18.23 1.59 -1.78
CA LEU A 117 -18.33 2.36 -3.00
C LEU A 117 -19.58 1.88 -3.76
N GLN A 118 -20.58 2.74 -3.83
CA GLN A 118 -21.89 2.44 -4.40
C GLN A 118 -22.11 3.22 -5.70
N ALA A 119 -22.66 2.56 -6.71
CA ALA A 119 -23.00 3.16 -8.00
C ALA A 119 -24.50 3.37 -8.19
N GLN A 120 -24.88 4.37 -8.99
CA GLN A 120 -26.28 4.57 -9.42
C GLN A 120 -26.85 3.37 -10.19
N ASP A 121 -25.99 2.59 -10.85
CA ASP A 121 -26.38 1.39 -11.60
C ASP A 121 -26.44 0.10 -10.74
N GLY A 122 -26.30 0.23 -9.42
CA GLY A 122 -26.41 -0.87 -8.47
C GLY A 122 -25.13 -1.66 -8.23
N ARG A 123 -24.01 -1.33 -8.91
CA ARG A 123 -22.71 -1.89 -8.55
C ARG A 123 -22.28 -1.46 -7.15
N SER A 124 -21.68 -2.39 -6.42
CA SER A 124 -21.19 -2.20 -5.06
C SER A 124 -19.82 -2.85 -4.92
N LEU A 125 -18.86 -2.09 -4.39
CA LEU A 125 -17.57 -2.59 -3.92
C LEU A 125 -17.44 -2.24 -2.45
N VAL A 126 -17.07 -3.21 -1.63
CA VAL A 126 -16.92 -3.03 -0.18
C VAL A 126 -15.60 -3.63 0.28
N GLY A 127 -15.08 -3.12 1.38
CA GLY A 127 -13.90 -3.68 2.02
C GLY A 127 -13.70 -3.14 3.42
N GLU A 128 -12.79 -3.77 4.15
CA GLU A 128 -12.48 -3.40 5.53
C GLU A 128 -11.01 -3.66 5.86
N THR A 129 -10.54 -3.01 6.92
CA THR A 129 -9.26 -3.30 7.55
C THR A 129 -9.44 -3.34 9.05
N THR A 130 -8.92 -4.39 9.68
CA THR A 130 -8.83 -4.50 11.14
C THR A 130 -7.37 -4.40 11.55
N THR A 131 -7.05 -3.39 12.35
CA THR A 131 -5.67 -3.08 12.77
C THR A 131 -5.55 -3.15 14.28
N ALA A 132 -4.61 -3.93 14.79
CA ALA A 132 -4.31 -3.94 16.22
C ALA A 132 -3.42 -2.74 16.56
N VAL A 133 -3.81 -1.98 17.58
CA VAL A 133 -3.07 -0.81 18.09
C VAL A 133 -2.79 -1.04 19.56
N THR A 134 -1.53 -0.98 19.94
CA THR A 134 -1.09 -1.19 21.33
C THR A 134 -0.71 0.13 21.95
N PHE A 135 -1.34 0.46 23.07
CA PHE A 135 -0.95 1.59 23.90
C PHE A 135 0.08 1.17 24.95
N ARG A 136 1.01 2.06 25.26
CA ARG A 136 1.74 1.96 26.54
C ARG A 136 0.80 2.25 27.71
N PRO A 137 1.16 1.86 28.95
CA PRO A 137 0.50 2.39 30.13
C PRO A 137 0.54 3.93 30.12
N LEU A 138 -0.59 4.53 30.49
CA LEU A 138 -0.77 5.98 30.62
C LEU A 138 -1.13 6.29 32.06
N ASP A 139 -0.53 7.34 32.63
CA ASP A 139 -0.93 7.82 33.94
C ASP A 139 -2.10 8.84 33.85
N ALA A 140 -2.69 9.16 35.01
CA ALA A 140 -3.83 10.06 35.07
C ALA A 140 -3.49 11.50 34.64
N ALA A 141 -2.24 11.95 34.82
CA ALA A 141 -1.80 13.28 34.44
C ALA A 141 -1.64 13.38 32.92
N GLU A 142 -1.11 12.35 32.27
CA GLU A 142 -0.99 12.24 30.82
C GLU A 142 -2.37 12.26 30.13
N ILE A 143 -3.32 11.47 30.65
CA ILE A 143 -4.70 11.44 30.13
C ILE A 143 -5.36 12.81 30.30
N ALA A 144 -5.27 13.42 31.49
CA ALA A 144 -5.87 14.73 31.74
C ALA A 144 -5.27 15.83 30.85
N ALA A 145 -3.94 15.82 30.68
CA ALA A 145 -3.25 16.77 29.81
C ALA A 145 -3.70 16.64 28.35
N TYR A 146 -3.86 15.40 27.86
CA TYR A 146 -4.32 15.16 26.50
C TYR A 146 -5.79 15.55 26.29
N VAL A 147 -6.68 15.22 27.23
CA VAL A 147 -8.09 15.63 27.18
C VAL A 147 -8.24 17.16 27.19
N ALA A 148 -7.41 17.86 27.96
CA ALA A 148 -7.41 19.32 28.01
C ALA A 148 -7.06 19.98 26.67
N THR A 149 -6.43 19.27 25.72
CA THR A 149 -6.16 19.80 24.38
C THR A 149 -7.42 19.91 23.50
N GLY A 150 -8.50 19.21 23.86
CA GLY A 150 -9.71 19.07 23.04
C GLY A 150 -9.56 18.12 21.85
N ASP A 151 -8.34 17.66 21.55
CA ASP A 151 -8.07 16.71 20.45
C ASP A 151 -8.87 15.39 20.56
N PRO A 152 -9.19 14.84 21.75
CA PRO A 152 -10.00 13.63 21.85
C PRO A 152 -11.44 13.73 21.34
N LEU A 153 -12.04 14.92 21.40
CA LEU A 153 -13.50 15.07 21.41
C LEU A 153 -14.17 14.74 20.06
N ASP A 154 -13.45 14.83 18.95
CA ASP A 154 -13.98 14.55 17.62
C ASP A 154 -13.59 13.16 17.07
N LYS A 155 -13.00 12.29 17.90
CA LYS A 155 -12.38 11.03 17.47
C LYS A 155 -12.94 9.81 18.18
N ALA A 156 -13.17 8.75 17.41
CA ALA A 156 -13.55 7.45 17.95
C ALA A 156 -12.46 6.93 18.91
N GLY A 157 -12.86 6.40 20.06
CA GLY A 157 -11.90 5.96 21.09
C GLY A 157 -11.17 7.10 21.80
N ALA A 158 -11.60 8.36 21.60
CA ALA A 158 -11.02 9.54 22.22
C ALA A 158 -9.53 9.77 21.87
N TYR A 159 -9.04 9.25 20.73
CA TYR A 159 -7.64 9.46 20.34
C TYR A 159 -7.40 9.59 18.82
N GLY A 160 -6.32 10.28 18.46
CA GLY A 160 -5.84 10.36 17.09
C GLY A 160 -4.36 10.00 16.98
N ILE A 161 -4.04 8.97 16.20
CA ILE A 161 -2.65 8.50 16.02
C ILE A 161 -1.74 9.54 15.33
N GLN A 162 -2.33 10.46 14.55
CA GLN A 162 -1.61 11.56 13.86
C GLN A 162 -1.48 12.83 14.71
N SER A 163 -2.09 12.86 15.90
CA SER A 163 -2.20 14.04 16.74
C SER A 163 -1.64 13.75 18.13
N GLY A 164 -2.22 14.32 19.20
CA GLY A 164 -1.62 14.31 20.54
C GLY A 164 -1.43 12.92 21.15
N ALA A 165 -2.11 11.90 20.63
CA ALA A 165 -2.01 10.52 21.11
C ALA A 165 -0.92 9.68 20.40
N GLY A 166 -0.22 10.22 19.40
CA GLY A 166 0.91 9.51 18.76
C GLY A 166 1.92 8.92 19.76
N PRO A 167 2.35 9.66 20.81
CA PRO A 167 3.25 9.15 21.86
C PRO A 167 2.68 8.05 22.77
N PHE A 168 1.38 7.74 22.68
CA PHE A 168 0.75 6.64 23.44
C PHE A 168 0.88 5.30 22.73
N VAL A 169 1.03 5.32 21.40
CA VAL A 169 1.08 4.12 20.56
C VAL A 169 2.48 3.54 20.55
N VAL A 170 2.61 2.27 20.98
CA VAL A 170 3.87 1.52 20.96
C VAL A 170 3.90 0.40 19.92
N GLY A 171 2.75 0.07 19.33
CA GLY A 171 2.64 -0.96 18.30
C GLY A 171 1.44 -0.72 17.39
N VAL A 172 1.62 -0.98 16.10
CA VAL A 172 0.56 -1.00 15.09
C VAL A 172 0.78 -2.21 14.21
N GLU A 173 -0.16 -3.14 14.22
CA GLU A 173 -0.16 -4.35 13.38
C GLU A 173 -1.38 -4.32 12.46
N GLY A 174 -1.17 -3.90 11.21
CA GLY A 174 -2.23 -3.73 10.21
C GLY A 174 -2.08 -2.45 9.40
N SER A 175 -3.20 -1.85 9.03
CA SER A 175 -3.26 -0.67 8.14
C SER A 175 -3.22 0.63 8.93
N TYR A 176 -2.09 1.34 8.87
CA TYR A 176 -1.98 2.69 9.46
C TYR A 176 -3.00 3.67 8.87
N ASP A 177 -3.19 3.67 7.54
CA ASP A 177 -4.18 4.52 6.87
C ASP A 177 -5.61 4.16 7.32
N GLY A 178 -5.86 2.86 7.54
CA GLY A 178 -7.07 2.36 8.20
C GLY A 178 -7.29 2.95 9.60
N VAL A 179 -6.25 3.02 10.43
CA VAL A 179 -6.32 3.65 11.78
C VAL A 179 -6.64 5.14 11.68
N VAL A 180 -6.04 5.84 10.71
CA VAL A 180 -6.32 7.27 10.47
C VAL A 180 -7.76 7.51 10.01
N GLY A 181 -8.31 6.55 9.26
CA GLY A 181 -9.73 6.47 8.94
C GLY A 181 -10.08 6.21 7.49
N LEU A 182 -9.11 5.86 6.63
CA LEU A 182 -9.37 5.42 5.26
C LEU A 182 -8.28 4.45 4.79
N PRO A 183 -8.58 3.17 4.50
CA PRO A 183 -7.62 2.25 3.90
C PRO A 183 -7.37 2.64 2.44
N LEU A 184 -6.47 3.60 2.25
CA LEU A 184 -6.33 4.34 1.00
C LEU A 184 -5.89 3.45 -0.17
N ALA A 185 -5.10 2.41 0.09
CA ALA A 185 -4.66 1.51 -0.98
C ALA A 185 -5.86 0.81 -1.62
N GLU A 186 -6.65 0.15 -0.77
CA GLU A 186 -7.83 -0.65 -1.07
C GLU A 186 -8.92 0.20 -1.72
N VAL A 187 -9.15 1.40 -1.17
CA VAL A 187 -10.08 2.37 -1.76
C VAL A 187 -9.60 2.79 -3.16
N CYS A 188 -8.32 3.10 -3.35
CA CYS A 188 -7.81 3.42 -4.69
C CYS A 188 -7.95 2.24 -5.68
N GLU A 189 -7.77 0.99 -5.24
CA GLU A 189 -8.00 -0.19 -6.10
C GLU A 189 -9.47 -0.30 -6.52
N ALA A 190 -10.40 -0.05 -5.60
CA ALA A 190 -11.82 -0.02 -5.90
C ALA A 190 -12.19 1.09 -6.89
N LEU A 191 -11.59 2.27 -6.73
CA LEU A 191 -11.79 3.40 -7.64
C LEU A 191 -11.21 3.15 -9.04
N GLU A 192 -10.08 2.45 -9.13
CA GLU A 192 -9.51 2.00 -10.41
C GLU A 192 -10.42 0.96 -11.07
N ALA A 193 -10.89 -0.04 -10.31
CA ALA A 193 -11.83 -1.06 -10.81
C ALA A 193 -13.17 -0.46 -11.26
N ALA A 194 -13.61 0.62 -10.61
CA ALA A 194 -14.81 1.37 -10.97
C ALA A 194 -14.60 2.31 -12.19
N GLY A 195 -13.36 2.47 -12.67
CA GLY A 195 -13.02 3.40 -13.75
C GLY A 195 -13.06 4.88 -13.37
N ILE A 196 -13.13 5.18 -12.06
CA ILE A 196 -13.15 6.55 -11.50
C ILE A 196 -11.74 7.10 -11.39
N LEU A 197 -10.79 6.23 -11.03
CA LEU A 197 -9.38 6.56 -10.96
C LEU A 197 -8.68 5.98 -12.19
N ALA A 198 -8.24 6.86 -13.09
CA ALA A 198 -7.30 6.46 -14.11
C ALA A 198 -5.88 6.44 -13.52
N PHE A 199 -5.14 5.38 -13.80
CA PHE A 199 -3.69 5.46 -13.78
C PHE A 199 -3.27 6.69 -14.63
N PRO A 200 -2.47 7.64 -14.08
CA PRO A 200 -1.41 7.42 -13.09
C PRO A 200 -1.67 7.88 -11.64
N PHE A 201 -2.87 8.34 -11.29
CA PHE A 201 -3.08 9.01 -9.99
C PHE A 201 -3.03 8.06 -8.78
N GLY A 202 -3.33 6.76 -8.92
CA GLY A 202 -3.16 5.76 -7.86
C GLY A 202 -1.72 5.26 -7.63
N PHE A 203 -0.83 5.39 -8.63
CA PHE A 203 0.55 4.90 -8.56
C PHE A 203 1.48 5.84 -7.78
N MET A 204 1.30 7.15 -7.93
CA MET A 204 2.21 8.14 -7.33
C MET A 204 2.16 8.17 -5.79
N PRO A 205 0.98 8.24 -5.15
CA PRO A 205 0.88 8.16 -3.69
C PRO A 205 1.44 6.83 -3.15
N ARG A 206 1.20 5.71 -3.86
CA ARG A 206 1.72 4.40 -3.49
C ARG A 206 3.24 4.33 -3.56
N LEU A 207 3.85 4.83 -4.65
CA LEU A 207 5.31 4.85 -4.80
C LEU A 207 5.96 5.77 -3.76
N ALA A 208 5.36 6.92 -3.47
CA ALA A 208 5.84 7.84 -2.43
C ALA A 208 5.73 7.21 -1.03
N ARG A 209 4.60 6.59 -0.70
CA ARG A 209 4.39 5.88 0.57
C ARG A 209 5.37 4.73 0.74
N LEU A 210 5.56 3.90 -0.29
CA LEU A 210 6.51 2.80 -0.27
C LEU A 210 7.96 3.30 -0.06
N ARG A 211 8.36 4.38 -0.74
CA ARG A 211 9.66 5.02 -0.50
C ARG A 211 9.79 5.53 0.94
N GLY A 212 8.73 6.12 1.51
CA GLY A 212 8.68 6.54 2.91
C GLY A 212 8.83 5.37 3.88
N GLN A 213 8.15 4.25 3.64
CA GLN A 213 8.28 3.03 4.43
C GLN A 213 9.68 2.45 4.37
N ILE A 214 10.28 2.37 3.17
CA ILE A 214 11.67 1.93 2.99
C ILE A 214 12.62 2.85 3.75
N ALA A 215 12.43 4.16 3.68
CA ALA A 215 13.27 5.12 4.39
C ALA A 215 13.16 4.97 5.90
N ALA A 216 11.93 4.88 6.45
CA ALA A 216 11.71 4.69 7.87
C ALA A 216 12.32 3.37 8.38
N ALA A 217 12.11 2.26 7.66
CA ALA A 217 12.68 0.96 8.00
C ALA A 217 14.21 0.97 7.92
N SER A 218 14.79 1.65 6.92
CA SER A 218 16.24 1.78 6.78
C SER A 218 16.84 2.57 7.94
N VAL A 219 16.22 3.70 8.31
CA VAL A 219 16.65 4.52 9.46
C VAL A 219 16.58 3.71 10.76
N ALA A 220 15.47 2.98 10.99
CA ALA A 220 15.31 2.11 12.15
C ALA A 220 16.38 1.00 12.21
N ALA A 221 16.84 0.52 11.06
CA ALA A 221 17.90 -0.47 10.93
C ALA A 221 19.33 0.11 10.90
N GLY A 222 19.51 1.44 11.07
CA GLY A 222 20.82 2.10 10.99
C GLY A 222 21.44 2.10 9.59
N ARG A 223 20.61 2.03 8.54
CA ARG A 223 21.02 2.00 7.14
C ARG A 223 20.57 3.27 6.41
N ALA A 224 21.34 3.67 5.40
CA ALA A 224 20.92 4.74 4.50
C ALA A 224 19.76 4.25 3.60
N PRO A 225 18.69 5.06 3.40
CA PRO A 225 17.53 4.66 2.57
C PRO A 225 17.87 4.26 1.13
N ASP A 226 18.90 4.88 0.55
CA ASP A 226 19.39 4.61 -0.81
C ASP A 226 20.17 3.29 -0.92
N ALA A 227 20.52 2.65 0.21
CA ALA A 227 21.07 1.30 0.23
C ALA A 227 20.04 0.22 -0.14
N VAL A 228 18.75 0.56 -0.25
CA VAL A 228 17.67 -0.33 -0.68
C VAL A 228 17.23 0.05 -2.09
N THR A 229 17.46 -0.85 -3.05
CA THR A 229 16.99 -0.67 -4.43
C THR A 229 15.56 -1.18 -4.58
N LEU A 230 14.62 -0.27 -4.86
CA LEU A 230 13.26 -0.63 -5.25
C LEU A 230 13.22 -1.06 -6.73
N VAL A 231 12.86 -2.31 -6.99
CA VAL A 231 12.72 -2.86 -8.34
C VAL A 231 11.24 -3.02 -8.67
N GLY A 232 10.75 -2.35 -9.72
CA GLY A 232 9.36 -2.45 -10.17
C GLY A 232 9.13 -3.70 -11.01
N VAL A 233 8.27 -4.62 -10.59
CA VAL A 233 7.99 -5.85 -11.37
C VAL A 233 7.06 -5.54 -12.53
N SER A 234 7.48 -5.87 -13.76
CA SER A 234 6.74 -5.54 -14.98
C SER A 234 6.05 -6.73 -15.64
N LYS A 235 6.21 -7.96 -15.14
CA LYS A 235 5.52 -9.15 -15.68
C LYS A 235 4.00 -8.93 -15.74
N SER A 236 3.39 -9.29 -16.86
CA SER A 236 1.96 -9.12 -17.11
C SER A 236 1.43 -7.68 -17.02
N GLN A 237 2.32 -6.67 -17.03
CA GLN A 237 1.92 -5.26 -17.07
C GLN A 237 1.96 -4.70 -18.50
N PRO A 238 0.96 -3.89 -18.90
CA PRO A 238 0.94 -3.22 -20.20
C PRO A 238 2.03 -2.15 -20.32
N ILE A 239 2.50 -1.90 -21.55
CA ILE A 239 3.64 -1.01 -21.85
C ILE A 239 3.38 0.42 -21.35
N GLU A 240 2.14 0.91 -21.47
CA GLU A 240 1.75 2.25 -21.05
C GLU A 240 2.00 2.47 -19.55
N LYS A 241 1.77 1.45 -18.72
CA LYS A 241 2.09 1.49 -17.29
C LYS A 241 3.59 1.57 -17.04
N LEU A 242 4.40 0.88 -17.84
CA LEU A 242 5.87 0.87 -17.69
C LEU A 242 6.48 2.22 -18.06
N VAL A 243 6.03 2.81 -19.17
CA VAL A 243 6.47 4.15 -19.62
C VAL A 243 6.25 5.18 -18.53
N GLU A 244 5.06 5.18 -17.93
CA GLU A 244 4.71 6.15 -16.91
C GLU A 244 5.40 5.87 -15.57
N ALA A 245 5.47 4.61 -15.13
CA ALA A 245 6.22 4.22 -13.94
C ALA A 245 7.67 4.74 -14.02
N ARG A 246 8.31 4.59 -15.19
CA ARG A 246 9.64 5.14 -15.46
C ARG A 246 9.67 6.67 -15.43
N ARG A 247 8.73 7.37 -16.07
CA ARG A 247 8.65 8.85 -16.02
C ARG A 247 8.57 9.38 -14.59
N ARG A 248 7.98 8.61 -13.68
CA ARG A 248 7.86 8.91 -12.25
C ARG A 248 9.04 8.41 -11.41
N GLY A 249 10.08 7.90 -12.06
CA GLY A 249 11.32 7.47 -11.42
C GLY A 249 11.28 6.09 -10.78
N LEU A 250 10.30 5.23 -11.11
CA LEU A 250 10.39 3.81 -10.77
C LEU A 250 11.32 3.12 -11.78
N THR A 251 12.57 2.99 -11.39
CA THR A 251 13.61 2.27 -12.11
C THR A 251 14.61 1.74 -11.07
N PRO A 252 15.17 0.54 -11.24
CA PRO A 252 15.04 -0.39 -12.36
C PRO A 252 13.70 -1.14 -12.42
N LEU A 253 13.37 -1.73 -13.58
CA LEU A 253 12.23 -2.63 -13.75
C LEU A 253 12.68 -4.09 -13.82
N GLY A 254 11.90 -4.99 -13.24
CA GLY A 254 12.17 -6.42 -13.11
C GLY A 254 11.30 -7.27 -14.02
N GLU A 255 11.91 -8.10 -14.85
CA GLU A 255 11.23 -9.08 -15.70
C GLU A 255 11.54 -10.53 -15.34
N SER A 256 10.53 -11.39 -15.53
CA SER A 256 10.65 -12.84 -15.27
C SER A 256 10.55 -13.68 -16.53
N TYR A 257 9.81 -13.22 -17.54
CA TYR A 257 9.52 -14.00 -18.75
C TYR A 257 10.19 -13.33 -19.96
N VAL A 258 11.19 -14.01 -20.52
CA VAL A 258 11.98 -13.48 -21.64
C VAL A 258 11.14 -13.14 -22.87
N GLN A 259 10.03 -13.86 -23.11
CA GLN A 259 9.16 -13.56 -24.26
C GLN A 259 8.41 -12.24 -24.09
N GLU A 260 7.74 -12.04 -22.94
CA GLU A 260 7.12 -10.74 -22.64
C GLU A 260 8.15 -9.61 -22.60
N TRP A 261 9.35 -9.90 -22.08
CA TRP A 261 10.40 -8.90 -21.98
C TRP A 261 10.89 -8.43 -23.35
N ARG A 262 10.97 -9.32 -24.36
CA ARG A 262 11.31 -8.95 -25.74
C ARG A 262 10.34 -7.92 -26.30
N GLU A 263 9.05 -8.16 -26.16
CA GLU A 263 7.99 -7.25 -26.62
C GLU A 263 8.12 -5.87 -25.95
N LYS A 264 8.43 -5.85 -24.65
CA LYS A 264 8.61 -4.61 -23.88
C LYS A 264 9.88 -3.87 -24.29
N VAL A 265 11.00 -4.57 -24.51
CA VAL A 265 12.25 -3.96 -24.99
C VAL A 265 12.04 -3.32 -26.36
N GLU A 266 11.38 -4.04 -27.27
CA GLU A 266 11.08 -3.54 -28.63
C GLU A 266 10.17 -2.32 -28.58
N ALA A 267 9.08 -2.38 -27.80
CA ALA A 267 8.12 -1.29 -27.70
C ALA A 267 8.68 -0.05 -26.99
N LEU A 268 9.52 -0.23 -25.97
CA LEU A 268 10.10 0.89 -25.23
C LEU A 268 11.29 1.52 -25.97
N GLY A 269 12.07 0.74 -26.72
CA GLY A 269 13.21 1.24 -27.49
C GLY A 269 14.16 2.12 -26.66
N SER A 270 14.43 3.35 -27.10
CA SER A 270 15.26 4.32 -26.37
C SER A 270 14.66 4.78 -25.04
N GLN A 271 13.40 4.45 -24.77
CA GLN A 271 12.73 4.68 -23.50
C GLN A 271 12.87 3.51 -22.50
N ALA A 272 13.70 2.51 -22.81
CA ALA A 272 13.93 1.39 -21.89
C ALA A 272 14.48 1.88 -20.53
N PRO A 273 13.95 1.35 -19.41
CA PRO A 273 14.56 1.53 -18.10
C PRO A 273 15.82 0.67 -17.96
N ALA A 274 16.54 0.83 -16.85
CA ALA A 274 17.44 -0.22 -16.42
C ALA A 274 16.63 -1.50 -16.12
N TRP A 275 17.08 -2.63 -16.65
CA TRP A 275 16.39 -3.92 -16.58
C TRP A 275 17.06 -4.88 -15.62
N HIS A 276 16.29 -5.40 -14.69
CA HIS A 276 16.68 -6.52 -13.85
C HIS A 276 15.97 -7.78 -14.34
N PHE A 277 16.72 -8.85 -14.59
CA PHE A 277 16.11 -10.16 -14.79
C PHE A 277 15.94 -10.85 -13.42
N ILE A 278 14.70 -11.00 -13.01
CA ILE A 278 14.29 -11.54 -11.70
C ILE A 278 13.62 -12.93 -11.82
N GLY A 279 13.58 -13.49 -13.02
CA GLY A 279 13.10 -14.84 -13.27
C GLY A 279 14.23 -15.88 -13.18
N ARG A 280 13.83 -17.15 -13.28
CA ARG A 280 14.76 -18.27 -13.40
C ARG A 280 15.48 -18.23 -14.75
N VAL A 281 16.80 -18.29 -14.73
CA VAL A 281 17.61 -18.27 -15.96
C VAL A 281 17.49 -19.61 -16.71
N GLN A 282 16.90 -19.57 -17.90
CA GLN A 282 16.87 -20.68 -18.84
C GLN A 282 18.06 -20.58 -19.81
N ARG A 283 18.83 -21.67 -19.97
CA ARG A 283 20.07 -21.70 -20.78
C ARG A 283 19.87 -21.18 -22.21
N ASN A 284 18.80 -21.59 -22.88
CA ASN A 284 18.47 -21.16 -24.24
C ASN A 284 18.05 -19.67 -24.35
N LYS A 285 17.85 -18.99 -23.21
CA LYS A 285 17.53 -17.56 -23.15
C LYS A 285 18.70 -16.71 -22.61
N ALA A 286 19.80 -17.35 -22.18
CA ALA A 286 20.94 -16.68 -21.56
C ALA A 286 21.52 -15.55 -22.43
N ARG A 287 21.62 -15.75 -23.74
CA ARG A 287 22.08 -14.72 -24.68
C ARG A 287 21.26 -13.42 -24.61
N PHE A 288 19.93 -13.55 -24.69
CA PHE A 288 19.06 -12.38 -24.62
C PHE A 288 19.15 -11.67 -23.27
N ILE A 289 19.17 -12.45 -22.18
CA ILE A 289 19.31 -11.91 -20.83
C ILE A 289 20.63 -11.15 -20.72
N ALA A 290 21.74 -11.72 -21.19
CA ALA A 290 23.06 -11.09 -21.16
C ALA A 290 23.13 -9.81 -22.02
N GLU A 291 22.43 -9.76 -23.15
CA GLU A 291 22.39 -8.58 -24.04
C GLU A 291 21.56 -7.42 -23.46
N HIS A 292 20.52 -7.71 -22.66
CA HIS A 292 19.52 -6.70 -22.26
C HIS A 292 19.42 -6.42 -20.75
N ALA A 293 19.92 -7.31 -19.89
CA ALA A 293 19.88 -7.10 -18.44
C ALA A 293 20.98 -6.14 -18.00
N ASP A 294 20.69 -5.30 -17.02
CA ASP A 294 21.67 -4.57 -16.21
C ASP A 294 22.02 -5.31 -14.93
N ARG A 295 21.15 -6.25 -14.50
CA ARG A 295 21.42 -7.17 -13.39
C ARG A 295 20.58 -8.44 -13.52
N VAL A 296 21.10 -9.57 -13.03
CA VAL A 296 20.37 -10.84 -12.92
C VAL A 296 20.30 -11.27 -11.46
N HIS A 297 19.11 -11.62 -10.96
CA HIS A 297 18.88 -11.83 -9.52
C HIS A 297 18.87 -13.28 -9.08
N ALA A 298 18.57 -14.22 -9.97
CA ALA A 298 18.30 -15.61 -9.60
C ALA A 298 18.98 -16.60 -10.56
N VAL A 299 20.31 -16.74 -10.41
CA VAL A 299 21.04 -17.86 -11.02
C VAL A 299 21.03 -19.03 -10.04
N GLU A 300 20.41 -20.12 -10.44
CA GLU A 300 20.09 -21.26 -9.56
C GLU A 300 20.83 -22.55 -9.92
N SER A 301 21.77 -22.53 -10.88
CA SER A 301 22.56 -23.72 -11.22
C SER A 301 23.87 -23.34 -11.87
N VAL A 302 24.90 -24.18 -11.70
CA VAL A 302 26.20 -24.05 -12.38
C VAL A 302 26.02 -23.97 -13.91
N ARG A 303 25.13 -24.79 -14.47
CA ARG A 303 24.86 -24.80 -15.92
C ARG A 303 24.22 -23.50 -16.42
N ALA A 304 23.38 -22.87 -15.61
CA ALA A 304 22.79 -21.57 -15.93
C ALA A 304 23.85 -20.46 -15.81
N ALA A 305 24.70 -20.54 -14.78
CA ALA A 305 25.83 -19.65 -14.58
C ALA A 305 26.77 -19.69 -15.80
N GLU A 306 27.26 -20.86 -16.19
CA GLU A 306 28.11 -21.03 -17.38
C GLU A 306 27.49 -20.48 -18.67
N ALA A 307 26.19 -20.73 -18.89
CA ALA A 307 25.50 -20.25 -20.09
C ALA A 307 25.39 -18.72 -20.10
N LEU A 308 25.18 -18.11 -18.93
CA LEU A 308 25.08 -16.67 -18.78
C LEU A 308 26.45 -16.00 -18.83
N GLY A 309 27.48 -16.58 -18.22
CA GLY A 309 28.87 -16.11 -18.28
C GLY A 309 29.38 -16.08 -19.71
N ARG A 310 29.30 -17.20 -20.45
CA ARG A 310 29.65 -17.25 -21.88
C ARG A 310 28.89 -16.21 -22.70
N ALA A 311 27.58 -16.09 -22.48
CA ALA A 311 26.76 -15.11 -23.21
C ALA A 311 27.15 -13.65 -22.90
N ALA A 312 27.54 -13.34 -21.66
CA ALA A 312 28.00 -12.01 -21.27
C ALA A 312 29.38 -11.70 -21.87
N ALA A 313 30.29 -12.68 -21.86
CA ALA A 313 31.60 -12.59 -22.50
C ALA A 313 31.49 -12.37 -24.02
N ASP A 314 30.65 -13.16 -24.71
CA ASP A 314 30.36 -13.02 -26.14
C ASP A 314 29.77 -11.64 -26.47
N ALA A 315 28.97 -11.06 -25.57
CA ALA A 315 28.41 -9.72 -25.70
C ALA A 315 29.39 -8.60 -25.29
N GLY A 316 30.57 -8.94 -24.74
CA GLY A 316 31.54 -7.97 -24.23
C GLY A 316 31.02 -7.15 -23.05
N ARG A 317 30.10 -7.70 -22.23
CA ARG A 317 29.46 -7.00 -21.11
C ARG A 317 29.89 -7.59 -19.77
N VAL A 318 30.14 -6.71 -18.81
CA VAL A 318 30.24 -7.10 -17.39
C VAL A 318 28.86 -7.05 -16.78
N LEU A 319 28.29 -8.21 -16.43
CA LEU A 319 26.92 -8.34 -15.94
C LEU A 319 26.89 -8.63 -14.44
N PRO A 320 26.36 -7.71 -13.60
CA PRO A 320 26.12 -7.99 -12.19
C PRO A 320 25.10 -9.14 -12.02
N ILE A 321 25.52 -10.19 -11.32
CA ILE A 321 24.71 -11.39 -11.10
C ILE A 321 24.64 -11.70 -9.61
N LEU A 322 23.43 -12.02 -9.13
CA LEU A 322 23.20 -12.59 -7.82
C LEU A 322 22.98 -14.10 -7.98
N LEU A 323 23.79 -14.86 -7.25
CA LEU A 323 23.70 -16.31 -7.19
C LEU A 323 22.73 -16.70 -6.07
N GLN A 324 21.74 -17.53 -6.40
CA GLN A 324 20.78 -18.03 -5.42
C GLN A 324 21.33 -19.31 -4.80
N VAL A 325 21.65 -19.25 -3.51
CA VAL A 325 22.16 -20.39 -2.74
C VAL A 325 21.03 -20.96 -1.89
N ASP A 326 20.72 -22.25 -2.05
CA ASP A 326 19.76 -22.93 -1.18
C ASP A 326 20.46 -23.36 0.12
N LEU A 327 19.97 -22.85 1.25
CA LEU A 327 20.48 -23.17 2.59
C LEU A 327 19.61 -24.20 3.33
N ALA A 328 18.44 -24.52 2.79
CA ALA A 328 17.45 -25.37 3.45
C ALA A 328 17.53 -26.84 3.02
N ASP A 329 18.30 -27.15 1.97
CA ASP A 329 18.42 -28.49 1.35
C ASP A 329 17.04 -29.10 1.02
N GLU A 330 16.11 -28.23 0.62
CA GLU A 330 14.74 -28.62 0.30
C GLU A 330 14.65 -28.87 -1.20
N ALA A 331 14.41 -30.12 -1.62
CA ALA A 331 14.34 -30.51 -3.03
C ALA A 331 13.30 -29.74 -3.88
N THR A 332 12.38 -29.02 -3.25
CA THR A 332 11.35 -28.19 -3.89
C THR A 332 11.79 -26.73 -4.12
N LYS A 333 12.90 -26.30 -3.53
CA LYS A 333 13.44 -24.93 -3.67
C LYS A 333 14.55 -24.91 -4.72
N GLY A 334 14.58 -23.84 -5.51
CA GLY A 334 15.62 -23.61 -6.51
C GLY A 334 16.86 -23.00 -5.86
N GLY A 335 18.05 -23.29 -6.41
CA GLY A 335 19.30 -22.70 -5.96
C GLY A 335 20.47 -23.66 -6.19
N VAL A 336 21.69 -23.10 -6.22
CA VAL A 336 22.89 -23.93 -6.06
C VAL A 336 23.03 -24.31 -4.60
N THR A 337 23.56 -25.51 -4.33
CA THR A 337 23.96 -25.86 -2.97
C THR A 337 25.16 -25.02 -2.52
N PRO A 338 25.43 -24.89 -1.19
CA PRO A 338 26.62 -24.20 -0.70
C PRO A 338 27.92 -24.80 -1.24
N ALA A 339 27.95 -26.11 -1.53
CA ALA A 339 29.09 -26.81 -2.11
C ALA A 339 29.30 -26.48 -3.61
N GLU A 340 28.22 -26.21 -4.34
CA GLU A 340 28.28 -25.84 -5.77
C GLU A 340 28.53 -24.34 -5.99
N ALA A 341 28.29 -23.50 -4.98
CA ALA A 341 28.40 -22.05 -5.10
C ALA A 341 29.77 -21.57 -5.62
N PRO A 342 30.94 -22.09 -5.16
CA PRO A 342 32.24 -21.69 -5.71
C PRO A 342 32.37 -21.95 -7.21
N ALA A 343 31.97 -23.15 -7.67
CA ALA A 343 32.02 -23.51 -9.08
C ALA A 343 31.08 -22.65 -9.94
N ALA A 344 29.90 -22.29 -9.40
CA ALA A 344 28.99 -21.37 -10.07
C ALA A 344 29.58 -19.95 -10.18
N VAL A 345 30.30 -19.47 -9.17
CA VAL A 345 30.99 -18.17 -9.21
C VAL A 345 32.12 -18.17 -10.24
N GLU A 346 32.95 -19.22 -10.27
CA GLU A 346 34.03 -19.36 -11.26
C GLU A 346 33.47 -19.35 -12.70
N ALA A 347 32.34 -20.03 -12.93
CA ALA A 347 31.68 -20.05 -14.23
C ALA A 347 31.15 -18.68 -14.69
N LEU A 348 31.01 -17.70 -13.79
CA LEU A 348 30.57 -16.32 -14.08
C LEU A 348 31.73 -15.35 -14.28
N HIS A 349 32.96 -15.73 -13.93
CA HIS A 349 34.16 -14.91 -14.04
C HIS A 349 34.97 -15.16 -15.33
N GLY A 350 34.49 -16.06 -16.19
CA GLY A 350 35.10 -16.42 -17.48
C GLY A 350 34.91 -15.38 -18.58
#